data_AF-A0A945R9E6-F1
#
_entry.id   AF-A0A945R9E6-F1
#
_cell.length_a   1.000
_cell.length_b   1.000
_cell.length_c   1.000
_cell.angle_alpha   90.00
_cell.angle_beta   90.00
_cell.angle_gamma   90.00
#
_symmetry.space_group_name_H-M   'P 1'
#
loop_
_entity.id
_entity.type
_entity.pdbx_description
1 polymer ?
#
loop_
_entity_poly.entity_id
_entity_poly.type
_entity_poly.pdbx_seq_one_letter_code
_entity_poly.pdbx_strand_id
1 'polypeptide(L)'
;MKTTIFKKLILLIAVGVFSQFAMAQNEDNAAAIKQVADIVAGINHFPSDDALATLDGIAANGGLAQAIRDMANAAANIEHSANEEGRGAMEALQNNTQMPERGRVLAGIIENFSHTCSDADKERLAELFP
;
A
#
# COMPACT_ATOMS: atom_id res chain seq x y z
N MET A 1 4.31 -29.62 24.10
CA MET A 1 4.42 -28.38 23.30
C MET A 1 4.55 -28.69 21.82
N LYS A 2 3.47 -29.00 21.08
CA LYS A 2 3.53 -29.15 19.60
C LYS A 2 2.23 -28.78 18.85
N THR A 3 1.09 -28.61 19.53
CA THR A 3 -0.22 -28.38 18.88
C THR A 3 -0.77 -26.97 18.99
N THR A 4 -0.28 -26.16 19.95
CA THR A 4 -0.75 -24.78 20.16
C THR A 4 -0.11 -23.75 19.23
N ILE A 5 1.12 -24.00 18.78
CA ILE A 5 1.83 -23.09 17.85
C ILE A 5 1.25 -23.21 16.43
N PHE A 6 0.94 -24.44 15.98
CA PHE A 6 0.32 -24.68 14.68
C PHE A 6 -1.11 -24.11 14.59
N LYS A 7 -1.89 -24.13 15.67
CA LYS A 7 -3.22 -23.51 15.70
C LYS A 7 -3.18 -21.99 15.64
N LYS A 8 -2.16 -21.34 16.22
CA LYS A 8 -1.98 -19.88 16.12
C LYS A 8 -1.51 -19.44 14.72
N LEU A 9 -0.72 -20.28 14.05
CA LEU A 9 -0.29 -20.02 12.67
C LEU A 9 -1.44 -20.16 11.66
N ILE A 10 -2.33 -21.15 11.83
CA ILE A 10 -3.52 -21.32 11.00
C ILE A 10 -4.57 -20.22 11.27
N LEU A 11 -4.68 -19.73 12.51
CA LEU A 11 -5.61 -18.65 12.85
C LEU A 11 -5.16 -17.28 12.31
N LEU A 12 -3.84 -17.03 12.21
CA LEU A 12 -3.29 -15.83 11.55
C LEU A 12 -3.52 -15.85 10.02
N ILE A 13 -3.50 -17.03 9.40
CA ILE A 13 -3.80 -17.17 7.97
C ILE A 13 -5.31 -17.03 7.71
N ALA A 14 -6.17 -17.56 8.58
CA ALA A 14 -7.63 -17.52 8.37
C ALA A 14 -8.26 -16.12 8.50
N VAL A 15 -7.68 -15.21 9.28
CA VAL A 15 -8.16 -13.81 9.39
C VAL A 15 -7.72 -12.96 8.20
N GLY A 16 -6.59 -13.28 7.54
CA GLY A 16 -6.07 -12.53 6.40
C GLY A 16 -6.78 -12.80 5.06
N VAL A 17 -7.44 -13.95 4.90
CA VAL A 17 -8.06 -14.33 3.61
C VAL A 17 -9.44 -13.68 3.42
N PHE A 18 -10.19 -13.40 4.49
CA PHE A 18 -11.49 -12.73 4.38
C PHE A 18 -11.40 -11.25 3.98
N SER A 19 -10.26 -10.58 4.22
CA SER A 19 -10.05 -9.18 3.79
C SER A 19 -9.79 -9.01 2.30
N GLN A 20 -9.41 -10.07 1.56
CA GLN A 20 -9.03 -9.93 0.15
C GLN A 20 -10.25 -9.71 -0.75
N PHE A 21 -11.43 -10.21 -0.37
CA PHE A 21 -12.70 -9.91 -1.05
C PHE A 21 -13.20 -8.47 -0.80
N ALA A 22 -12.78 -7.83 0.29
CA ALA A 22 -13.18 -6.47 0.64
C ALA A 22 -12.43 -5.37 -0.14
N MET A 23 -11.33 -5.68 -0.85
CA MET A 23 -10.55 -4.67 -1.57
C MET A 23 -11.29 -4.08 -2.79
N ALA A 24 -12.11 -4.89 -3.45
CA ALA A 24 -12.83 -4.50 -4.65
C ALA A 24 -14.27 -4.01 -4.37
N GLN A 25 -14.79 -4.24 -3.16
CA GLN A 25 -16.19 -3.96 -2.78
C GLN A 25 -16.35 -2.98 -1.60
N ASN A 26 -15.25 -2.56 -0.97
CA ASN A 26 -15.28 -1.54 0.08
C ASN A 26 -14.88 -0.18 -0.52
N GLU A 27 -15.84 0.74 -0.58
CA GLU A 27 -15.65 2.11 -1.08
C GLU A 27 -14.52 2.85 -0.33
N ASP A 28 -14.36 2.61 0.98
CA ASP A 28 -13.29 3.21 1.78
C ASP A 28 -11.91 2.73 1.33
N ASN A 29 -11.77 1.44 1.00
CA ASN A 29 -10.53 0.90 0.45
C ASN A 29 -10.24 1.49 -0.94
N ALA A 30 -11.26 1.62 -1.79
CA ALA A 30 -11.10 2.20 -3.11
C ALA A 30 -10.70 3.69 -3.06
N ALA A 31 -11.31 4.45 -2.16
CA ALA A 31 -10.95 5.85 -1.91
C ALA A 31 -9.53 5.98 -1.35
N ALA A 32 -9.19 5.18 -0.33
CA ALA A 32 -7.87 5.25 0.32
C ALA A 32 -6.74 4.86 -0.64
N ILE A 33 -6.88 3.79 -1.42
CA ILE A 33 -5.82 3.40 -2.36
C ILE A 33 -5.64 4.44 -3.48
N LYS A 34 -6.72 5.10 -3.91
CA LYS A 34 -6.64 6.23 -4.85
C LYS A 34 -5.90 7.41 -4.22
N GLN A 35 -6.21 7.77 -2.97
CA GLN A 35 -5.52 8.86 -2.27
C GLN A 35 -4.02 8.59 -2.15
N VAL A 36 -3.61 7.35 -1.84
CA VAL A 36 -2.20 6.97 -1.83
C VAL A 36 -1.58 7.14 -3.22
N ALA A 37 -2.25 6.69 -4.30
CA ALA A 37 -1.77 6.86 -5.67
C ALA A 37 -1.61 8.35 -6.06
N ASP A 38 -2.62 9.18 -5.77
CA ASP A 38 -2.60 10.61 -6.06
C ASP A 38 -1.45 11.31 -5.33
N ILE A 39 -1.23 10.97 -4.05
CA ILE A 39 -0.11 11.51 -3.26
C ILE A 39 1.22 11.07 -3.86
N VAL A 40 1.43 9.78 -4.12
CA VAL A 40 2.68 9.26 -4.71
C VAL A 40 3.00 9.95 -6.04
N ALA A 41 1.99 10.13 -6.90
CA ALA A 41 2.14 10.86 -8.16
C ALA A 41 2.53 12.34 -7.97
N GLY A 42 2.10 12.95 -6.87
CA GLY A 42 2.33 14.35 -6.52
C GLY A 42 3.57 14.61 -5.66
N ILE A 43 4.27 13.58 -5.14
CA ILE A 43 5.48 13.78 -4.34
C ILE A 43 6.54 14.47 -5.20
N ASN A 44 6.96 15.65 -4.75
CA ASN A 44 8.08 16.40 -5.29
C ASN A 44 9.17 16.49 -4.22
N HIS A 45 10.15 15.58 -4.27
CA HIS A 45 11.17 15.34 -3.26
C HIS A 45 10.67 14.61 -2.00
N PHE A 46 9.73 15.19 -1.25
CA PHE A 46 9.11 14.54 -0.08
C PHE A 46 7.60 14.82 -0.06
N PRO A 47 6.79 14.00 0.64
CA PRO A 47 5.38 14.31 0.83
C PRO A 47 5.22 15.65 1.56
N SER A 48 4.24 16.47 1.16
CA SER A 48 3.89 17.69 1.90
C SER A 48 3.29 17.37 3.27
N ASP A 49 3.21 18.34 4.18
CA ASP A 49 2.61 18.15 5.52
C ASP A 49 1.16 17.60 5.44
N ASP A 50 0.36 18.13 4.51
CA ASP A 50 -1.02 17.65 4.28
C ASP A 50 -1.03 16.20 3.74
N ALA A 51 -0.08 15.87 2.86
CA ALA A 51 0.06 14.52 2.33
C ALA A 51 0.51 13.55 3.43
N LEU A 52 1.48 13.93 4.28
CA LEU A 52 1.90 13.14 5.43
C LEU A 52 0.74 12.88 6.38
N ALA A 53 -0.01 13.91 6.76
CA ALA A 53 -1.18 13.76 7.63
C ALA A 53 -2.23 12.80 7.03
N THR A 54 -2.43 12.86 5.72
CA THR A 54 -3.33 11.94 5.00
C THR A 54 -2.81 10.51 5.02
N LEU A 55 -1.53 10.30 4.70
CA LEU A 55 -0.90 8.98 4.70
C LEU A 55 -0.86 8.35 6.10
N ASP A 56 -0.55 9.12 7.13
CA ASP A 56 -0.59 8.68 8.53
C ASP A 56 -2.00 8.29 8.95
N GLY A 57 -3.01 9.08 8.55
CA GLY A 57 -4.42 8.77 8.79
C GLY A 57 -4.84 7.45 8.14
N ILE A 58 -4.42 7.20 6.89
CA ILE A 58 -4.67 5.94 6.19
C ILE A 58 -3.94 4.79 6.89
N ALA A 59 -2.66 4.95 7.21
CA ALA A 59 -1.83 3.94 7.87
C ALA A 59 -2.33 3.56 9.27
N ALA A 60 -2.95 4.49 10.00
CA ALA A 60 -3.54 4.26 11.31
C ALA A 60 -4.97 3.66 11.26
N ASN A 61 -5.64 3.67 10.10
CA ASN A 61 -7.03 3.25 9.99
C ASN A 61 -7.17 1.72 9.94
N GLY A 62 -7.41 1.10 11.10
CA GLY A 62 -7.61 -0.34 11.24
C GLY A 62 -8.82 -0.93 10.49
N GLY A 63 -9.72 -0.09 9.96
CA GLY A 63 -10.83 -0.51 9.11
C GLY A 63 -10.44 -0.72 7.64
N LEU A 64 -9.29 -0.20 7.20
CA LEU A 64 -8.78 -0.38 5.85
C LEU A 64 -8.04 -1.72 5.69
N ALA A 65 -7.74 -2.07 4.44
CA ALA A 65 -6.82 -3.14 4.11
C ALA A 65 -5.44 -2.98 4.77
N GLN A 66 -4.83 -4.07 5.24
CA GLN A 66 -3.41 -4.03 5.62
C GLN A 66 -2.53 -3.55 4.45
N ALA A 67 -2.75 -4.07 3.23
CA ALA A 67 -1.97 -3.68 2.06
C ALA A 67 -2.02 -2.18 1.74
N ILE A 68 -3.18 -1.52 1.95
CA ILE A 68 -3.33 -0.07 1.71
C ILE A 68 -2.59 0.71 2.79
N ARG A 69 -2.68 0.26 4.05
CA ARG A 69 -1.93 0.87 5.16
C ARG A 69 -0.42 0.74 4.95
N ASP A 70 0.05 -0.42 4.48
CA ASP A 70 1.46 -0.67 4.22
C ASP A 70 1.99 0.27 3.11
N MET A 71 1.21 0.48 2.04
CA MET A 71 1.55 1.45 1.00
C MET A 71 1.61 2.88 1.55
N ALA A 72 0.61 3.26 2.37
CA ALA A 72 0.56 4.59 2.94
C ALA A 72 1.76 4.85 3.87
N ASN A 73 2.11 3.88 4.70
CA ASN A 73 3.28 3.95 5.57
C ASN A 73 4.58 4.03 4.76
N ALA A 74 4.73 3.21 3.71
CA ALA A 74 5.89 3.27 2.84
C ALA A 74 6.02 4.64 2.17
N ALA A 75 4.92 5.19 1.64
CA ALA A 75 4.90 6.52 1.03
C ALA A 75 5.18 7.66 2.01
N ALA A 76 4.72 7.56 3.26
CA ALA A 76 4.97 8.57 4.30
C ALA A 76 6.44 8.64 4.71
N ASN A 77 7.15 7.51 4.61
CA ASN A 77 8.57 7.39 4.95
C ASN A 77 9.49 7.52 3.73
N ILE A 78 8.97 7.98 2.58
CA ILE A 78 9.81 8.31 1.43
C ILE A 78 10.62 9.57 1.73
N GLU A 79 11.93 9.42 1.69
CA GLU A 79 12.86 10.55 1.57
C GLU A 79 13.25 10.70 0.09
N HIS A 80 14.40 10.16 -0.32
CA HIS A 80 14.75 10.06 -1.74
C HIS A 80 14.18 8.80 -2.39
N SER A 81 13.88 7.78 -1.60
CA SER A 81 13.33 6.49 -2.03
C SER A 81 12.57 5.84 -0.86
N ALA A 82 11.87 4.73 -1.13
CA ALA A 82 11.39 3.86 -0.06
C ALA A 82 12.58 3.32 0.77
N ASN A 83 12.41 3.27 2.09
CA ASN A 83 13.37 2.65 3.01
C ASN A 83 13.34 1.10 2.90
N GLU A 84 14.25 0.40 3.58
CA GLU A 84 14.36 -1.06 3.48
C GLU A 84 13.06 -1.79 3.90
N GLU A 85 12.43 -1.34 4.99
CA GLU A 85 11.17 -1.91 5.48
C GLU A 85 10.04 -1.73 4.45
N GLY A 86 9.87 -0.49 3.96
CA GLY A 86 8.88 -0.15 2.95
C GLY A 86 9.09 -0.93 1.66
N ARG A 87 10.34 -1.07 1.21
CA ARG A 87 10.67 -1.88 0.03
C ARG A 87 10.29 -3.35 0.20
N GLY A 88 10.66 -3.97 1.33
CA GLY A 88 10.31 -5.36 1.62
C GLY A 88 8.80 -5.58 1.68
N ALA A 89 8.06 -4.63 2.24
CA ALA A 89 6.60 -4.65 2.24
C ALA A 89 6.04 -4.56 0.81
N MET A 90 6.55 -3.63 -0.02
CA MET A 90 6.08 -3.47 -1.40
C MET A 90 6.41 -4.67 -2.29
N GLU A 91 7.58 -5.30 -2.11
CA GLU A 91 7.93 -6.55 -2.78
C GLU A 91 6.96 -7.67 -2.41
N ALA A 92 6.61 -7.80 -1.12
CA ALA A 92 5.63 -8.79 -0.66
C ALA A 92 4.24 -8.56 -1.27
N LEU A 93 3.81 -7.29 -1.41
CA LEU A 93 2.54 -6.93 -2.03
C LEU A 93 2.53 -7.24 -3.53
N GLN A 94 3.60 -6.95 -4.26
CA GLN A 94 3.73 -7.31 -5.67
C GLN A 94 3.64 -8.82 -5.90
N ASN A 95 4.21 -9.62 -5.00
CA ASN A 95 4.14 -11.08 -5.07
C ASN A 95 2.80 -11.67 -4.59
N ASN A 96 1.88 -10.84 -4.07
CA ASN A 96 0.58 -11.28 -3.61
C ASN A 96 -0.40 -11.43 -4.78
N THR A 97 -0.56 -12.66 -5.26
CA THR A 97 -1.46 -12.99 -6.39
C THR A 97 -2.95 -12.70 -6.11
N GLN A 98 -3.34 -12.60 -4.84
CA GLN A 98 -4.71 -12.30 -4.43
C GLN A 98 -5.03 -10.79 -4.43
N MET A 99 -4.01 -9.96 -4.55
CA MET A 99 -4.17 -8.52 -4.64
C MET A 99 -4.64 -8.11 -6.04
N PRO A 100 -5.51 -7.09 -6.18
CA PRO A 100 -5.83 -6.53 -7.50
C PRO A 100 -4.57 -5.99 -8.19
N GLU A 101 -4.48 -6.17 -9.51
CA GLU A 101 -3.31 -5.77 -10.30
C GLU A 101 -2.93 -4.29 -10.10
N ARG A 102 -3.91 -3.38 -10.11
CA ARG A 102 -3.68 -1.95 -9.87
C ARG A 102 -2.93 -1.68 -8.57
N GLY A 103 -3.23 -2.45 -7.52
CA GLY A 103 -2.57 -2.30 -6.23
C GLY A 103 -1.16 -2.87 -6.24
N ARG A 104 -0.91 -3.98 -6.95
CA ARG A 104 0.46 -4.47 -7.16
C ARG A 104 1.32 -3.48 -7.93
N VAL A 105 0.75 -2.85 -8.96
CA VAL A 105 1.44 -1.81 -9.74
C VAL A 105 1.80 -0.61 -8.84
N LEU A 106 0.87 -0.12 -8.03
CA LEU A 106 1.15 0.96 -7.08
C LEU A 106 2.27 0.58 -6.10
N ALA A 107 2.26 -0.66 -5.58
CA ALA A 107 3.34 -1.14 -4.72
C ALA A 107 4.70 -1.11 -5.43
N GLY A 108 4.76 -1.55 -6.70
CA GLY A 108 5.99 -1.49 -7.50
C GLY A 108 6.48 -0.05 -7.75
N ILE A 109 5.58 0.90 -7.94
CA ILE A 109 5.92 2.32 -8.09
C ILE A 109 6.48 2.89 -6.79
N ILE A 110 5.87 2.58 -5.65
CA ILE A 110 6.37 3.00 -4.33
C ILE A 110 7.74 2.39 -4.04
N GLU A 111 7.95 1.10 -4.33
CA GLU A 111 9.24 0.42 -4.13
C GLU A 111 10.37 1.10 -4.91
N ASN A 112 10.10 1.45 -6.17
CA ASN A 112 11.06 2.00 -7.10
C ASN A 112 11.08 3.54 -7.14
N PHE A 113 10.39 4.18 -6.20
CA PHE A 113 10.35 5.64 -6.11
C PHE A 113 11.77 6.19 -5.96
N SER A 114 12.09 7.22 -6.75
CA SER A 114 13.40 7.86 -6.76
C SER A 114 13.26 9.36 -7.01
N HIS A 115 13.41 10.16 -5.95
CA HIS A 115 13.21 11.62 -5.86
C HIS A 115 11.79 12.11 -6.18
N THR A 116 11.26 11.74 -7.34
CA THR A 116 9.94 12.09 -7.84
C THR A 116 9.34 10.90 -8.56
N CYS A 117 8.01 10.80 -8.58
CA CYS A 117 7.33 9.84 -9.44
C CYS A 117 7.63 10.15 -10.92
N SER A 118 7.95 9.11 -11.70
CA SER A 118 8.26 9.28 -13.13
C SER A 118 6.99 9.69 -13.90
N ASP A 119 7.15 10.36 -15.05
CA ASP A 119 5.98 10.79 -15.83
C ASP A 119 5.17 9.58 -16.36
N ALA A 120 5.85 8.50 -16.73
CA ALA A 120 5.20 7.25 -17.11
C ALA A 120 4.42 6.62 -15.95
N ASP A 121 4.96 6.66 -14.74
CA ASP A 121 4.28 6.14 -13.56
C ASP A 121 3.09 7.02 -13.16
N LYS A 122 3.18 8.35 -13.29
CA LYS A 122 2.04 9.27 -13.09
C LYS A 122 0.90 8.97 -14.05
N GLU A 123 1.20 8.81 -15.34
CA GLU A 123 0.20 8.44 -16.36
C GLU A 123 -0.44 7.10 -16.00
N ARG A 124 0.36 6.11 -15.63
CA ARG A 124 -0.13 4.79 -15.25
C ARG A 124 -0.99 4.82 -13.97
N LEU A 125 -0.63 5.63 -12.98
CA LEU A 125 -1.45 5.83 -11.78
C LEU A 125 -2.78 6.49 -12.11
N ALA A 126 -2.80 7.49 -12.99
CA ALA A 126 -4.03 8.15 -13.44
C ALA A 126 -4.97 7.19 -14.18
N GLU A 127 -4.42 6.27 -14.99
CA GLU A 127 -5.22 5.24 -15.67
C GLU A 127 -5.80 4.19 -14.70
N LEU A 128 -5.03 3.79 -13.70
CA LEU A 128 -5.39 2.74 -12.75
C LEU A 128 -6.31 3.22 -11.62
N PHE A 129 -6.27 4.51 -11.33
CA PHE A 129 -6.99 5.16 -10.23
C PHE A 129 -7.65 6.49 -10.69
N PRO A 130 -8.64 6.42 -11.62
CA PRO A 130 -9.33 7.61 -12.13
C PRO A 130 -10.16 8.33 -11.06
#